data_AF-A0A166I7K7-F1
#
_entry.id   AF-A0A166I7K7-F1
#
_cell.length_a   1.000
_cell.length_b   1.000
_cell.length_c   1.000
_cell.angle_alpha   90.00
_cell.angle_beta   90.00
_cell.angle_gamma   90.00
#
_symmetry.space_group_name_H-M   'P 1'
#
loop_
_entity.id
_entity.type
_entity.pdbx_description
1 polymer ?
#
loop_
_entity_poly.entity_id
_entity_poly.type
_entity_poly.pdbx_seq_one_letter_code
_entity_poly.pdbx_strand_id
1 'polypeptide(L)'
;MLLLRVLFGVSCILVGVRSQGLSLSSLSPACQSALGEVIMSPAGTCLNIAEFLPVLEASSDESITDSIDAWLSGACSAAPCSKETLANAVTTAISGCGPDLINAGAILDPLPVMIDSIENIYTGTRGVLCLENEKIKAQDKLCVTQILTDVQNLTAQPVTLQTIVGLVTGAAAMLPANITCTDCTQAIWAVLKEEIPEIVDVSSITGGINSKCGVRFLRGGRPHDVHLI
;
A
#
# COMPACT_ATOMS: atom_id res chain seq x y z
N MET A 1 2.89 -0.46 -12.79
CA MET A 1 2.44 0.95 -12.63
C MET A 1 1.08 1.03 -11.96
N LEU A 2 0.03 0.35 -12.45
CA LEU A 2 -1.30 0.32 -11.81
C LEU A 2 -1.25 -0.21 -10.36
N LEU A 3 -0.62 -1.37 -10.14
CA LEU A 3 -0.40 -1.96 -8.80
C LEU A 3 0.41 -1.09 -7.81
N LEU A 4 1.28 -0.20 -8.32
CA LEU A 4 2.04 0.76 -7.51
C LEU A 4 1.21 2.01 -7.17
N ARG A 5 0.31 2.42 -8.08
CA ARG A 5 -0.72 3.45 -7.86
C ARG A 5 -1.79 2.95 -6.87
N VAL A 6 -2.11 1.67 -6.94
CA VAL A 6 -3.11 0.98 -6.10
C VAL A 6 -2.71 0.97 -4.64
N LEU A 7 -1.44 0.72 -4.33
CA LEU A 7 -1.03 0.59 -2.94
C LEU A 7 -1.21 1.88 -2.12
N PHE A 8 -1.19 3.06 -2.75
CA PHE A 8 -1.05 4.31 -2.00
C PHE A 8 -1.53 5.57 -2.77
N GLY A 9 -2.61 6.21 -2.32
CA GLY A 9 -2.83 7.66 -2.52
C GLY A 9 -2.01 8.47 -1.50
N VAL A 10 -1.58 9.70 -1.84
CA VAL A 10 -0.69 10.61 -1.06
C VAL A 10 0.68 10.01 -0.69
N SER A 11 0.73 8.83 -0.08
CA SER A 11 1.93 8.04 0.13
C SER A 11 2.63 7.65 -1.17
N CYS A 12 1.98 7.66 -2.34
CA CYS A 12 2.66 7.51 -3.65
C CYS A 12 3.60 8.67 -3.98
N ILE A 13 3.26 9.90 -3.56
CA ILE A 13 4.16 11.04 -3.74
C ILE A 13 5.39 10.81 -2.88
N LEU A 14 5.20 10.37 -1.64
CA LEU A 14 6.27 10.12 -0.68
C LEU A 14 7.14 8.90 -1.04
N VAL A 15 6.53 7.82 -1.50
CA VAL A 15 7.19 6.61 -2.02
C VAL A 15 7.85 6.88 -3.37
N GLY A 16 7.23 7.70 -4.22
CA GLY A 16 7.80 8.17 -5.48
C GLY A 16 9.07 8.98 -5.23
N VAL A 17 8.99 9.97 -4.34
CA VAL A 17 10.14 10.73 -3.82
C VAL A 17 11.25 9.78 -3.37
N ARG A 18 10.95 8.82 -2.48
CA ARG A 18 11.95 7.87 -1.98
C ARG A 18 12.48 6.89 -3.02
N SER A 19 11.66 6.46 -3.97
CA SER A 19 12.08 5.58 -5.06
C SER A 19 13.11 6.26 -5.99
N GLN A 20 13.06 7.60 -6.07
CA GLN A 20 14.06 8.41 -6.77
C GLN A 20 15.24 8.81 -5.86
N GLY A 21 15.35 8.23 -4.66
CA GLY A 21 16.42 8.49 -3.70
C GLY A 21 16.31 9.82 -2.96
N LEU A 22 15.18 10.53 -3.08
CA LEU A 22 14.96 11.80 -2.39
C LEU A 22 14.50 11.54 -0.95
N SER A 23 15.11 12.24 -0.01
CA SER A 23 14.62 12.33 1.37
C SER A 23 13.61 13.48 1.48
N LEU A 24 12.72 13.42 2.48
CA LEU A 24 11.81 14.52 2.81
C LEU A 24 12.58 15.84 3.02
N SER A 25 13.74 15.75 3.67
CA SER A 25 14.64 16.87 3.92
C SER A 25 15.32 17.45 2.67
N SER A 26 15.41 16.69 1.57
CA SER A 26 15.98 17.15 0.29
C SER A 26 14.97 17.84 -0.63
N LEU A 27 13.68 17.78 -0.29
CA LEU A 27 12.61 18.42 -1.06
C LEU A 27 12.65 19.94 -0.91
N SER A 28 12.07 20.65 -1.87
CA SER A 28 11.90 22.09 -1.80
C SER A 28 11.10 22.50 -0.55
N PRO A 29 11.34 23.71 0.00
CA PRO A 29 10.54 24.22 1.11
C PRO A 29 9.03 24.27 0.80
N ALA A 30 8.66 24.49 -0.47
CA ALA A 30 7.26 24.48 -0.91
C ALA A 30 6.65 23.08 -0.77
N CYS A 31 7.35 22.03 -1.19
CA CYS A 31 6.89 20.67 -1.05
C CYS A 31 6.84 20.24 0.43
N GLN A 32 7.85 20.58 1.23
CA GLN A 32 7.84 20.31 2.68
C GLN A 32 6.64 20.97 3.37
N SER A 33 6.34 22.23 3.03
CA SER A 33 5.17 22.94 3.57
C SER A 33 3.87 22.23 3.19
N ALA A 34 3.71 21.87 1.91
CA ALA A 34 2.51 21.19 1.44
C ALA A 34 2.32 19.80 2.09
N LEU A 35 3.39 19.03 2.27
CA LEU A 35 3.33 17.76 2.99
C LEU A 35 2.97 17.95 4.47
N GLY A 36 3.52 18.98 5.11
CA GLY A 36 3.13 19.38 6.47
C GLY A 36 1.64 19.72 6.57
N GLU A 37 1.11 20.49 5.63
CA GLU A 37 -0.32 20.79 5.55
C GLU A 37 -1.18 19.54 5.40
N VAL A 38 -0.75 18.58 4.55
CA VAL A 38 -1.46 17.30 4.39
C VAL A 38 -1.45 16.48 5.68
N ILE A 39 -0.32 16.40 6.37
CA ILE A 39 -0.18 15.72 7.67
C ILE A 39 -1.10 16.34 8.73
N MET A 40 -1.25 17.66 8.73
CA MET A 40 -2.11 18.38 9.68
C MET A 40 -3.59 18.42 9.26
N SER A 41 -3.92 17.97 8.06
CA SER A 41 -5.29 17.92 7.53
C SER A 41 -6.05 16.69 8.02
N PRO A 42 -7.37 16.59 7.78
CA PRO A 42 -8.13 15.37 8.04
C PRO A 42 -7.56 14.11 7.35
N ALA A 43 -6.85 14.28 6.22
CA ALA A 43 -6.17 13.18 5.54
C ALA A 43 -5.04 12.58 6.40
N GLY A 44 -4.33 13.43 7.15
CA GLY A 44 -3.30 13.00 8.09
C GLY A 44 -3.82 12.02 9.13
N THR A 45 -5.05 12.24 9.62
CA THR A 45 -5.71 11.36 10.59
C THR A 45 -6.19 10.05 9.96
N CYS A 46 -6.99 10.10 8.90
CA CYS A 46 -7.60 8.89 8.33
C CYS A 46 -6.61 8.00 7.57
N LEU A 47 -5.50 8.56 7.08
CA LEU A 47 -4.39 7.80 6.49
C LEU A 47 -3.27 7.51 7.49
N ASN A 48 -3.37 8.01 8.73
CA ASN A 48 -2.34 7.87 9.76
C ASN A 48 -0.92 8.27 9.30
N ILE A 49 -0.80 9.40 8.58
CA ILE A 49 0.43 9.74 7.83
C ILE A 49 1.64 9.91 8.74
N ALA A 50 1.45 10.40 9.96
CA ALA A 50 2.55 10.60 10.92
C ALA A 50 3.28 9.28 11.24
N GLU A 51 2.53 8.20 11.47
CA GLU A 51 3.09 6.87 11.75
C GLU A 51 3.69 6.20 10.50
N PHE A 52 3.42 6.74 9.30
CA PHE A 52 4.06 6.27 8.06
C PHE A 52 5.44 6.89 7.83
N LEU A 53 5.79 7.99 8.50
CA LEU A 53 7.08 8.67 8.32
C LEU A 53 8.30 7.75 8.53
N PRO A 54 8.34 6.86 9.56
CA PRO A 54 9.44 5.92 9.73
C PRO A 54 9.63 4.97 8.54
N VAL A 55 8.54 4.58 7.86
CA VAL A 55 8.62 3.75 6.64
C VAL A 55 9.35 4.49 5.52
N LEU A 56 9.13 5.80 5.41
CA LEU A 56 9.78 6.64 4.42
C LEU A 56 11.22 6.94 4.78
N GLU A 57 11.52 7.11 6.07
CA GLU A 57 12.85 7.50 6.55
C GLU A 57 13.81 6.34 6.74
N ALA A 58 13.30 5.10 6.78
CA ALA A 58 14.09 3.89 6.90
C ALA A 58 15.21 3.82 5.85
N SER A 59 16.37 3.36 6.31
CA SER A 59 17.51 3.09 5.45
C SER A 59 17.29 1.81 4.62
N SER A 60 18.11 1.60 3.58
CA SER A 60 18.01 0.41 2.72
C SER A 60 18.33 -0.91 3.43
N ASP A 61 18.90 -0.85 4.63
CA ASP A 61 19.31 -2.04 5.41
C ASP A 61 18.38 -2.28 6.60
N GLU A 62 17.37 -1.43 6.77
CA GLU A 62 16.41 -1.49 7.87
C GLU A 62 15.09 -2.11 7.40
N SER A 63 14.55 -3.02 8.23
CA SER A 63 13.23 -3.58 7.95
C SER A 63 12.15 -2.58 8.33
N ILE A 64 11.22 -2.33 7.40
CA ILE A 64 10.05 -1.47 7.62
C ILE A 64 8.81 -2.25 8.08
N THR A 65 8.94 -3.54 8.40
CA THR A 65 7.78 -4.39 8.72
C THR A 65 7.00 -3.87 9.92
N ASP A 66 7.70 -3.54 11.02
CA ASP A 66 7.07 -3.03 12.25
C ASP A 66 6.50 -1.62 12.05
N SER A 67 7.21 -0.76 11.32
CA SER A 67 6.73 0.58 10.95
C SER A 67 5.45 0.53 10.10
N ILE A 68 5.35 -0.44 9.19
CA ILE A 68 4.12 -0.65 8.40
C ILE A 68 2.98 -1.16 9.29
N ASP A 69 3.28 -2.05 10.22
CA ASP A 69 2.28 -2.61 11.12
C ASP A 69 1.68 -1.55 12.06
N ALA A 70 2.53 -0.68 12.62
CA ALA A 70 2.10 0.47 13.42
C ALA A 70 1.26 1.47 12.60
N TRP A 71 1.74 1.81 11.40
CA TRP A 71 1.02 2.69 10.49
C TRP A 71 -0.36 2.14 10.13
N LEU A 72 -0.43 0.88 9.71
CA LEU A 72 -1.69 0.25 9.31
C LEU A 72 -2.64 0.04 10.48
N SER A 73 -2.15 -0.32 11.66
CA SER A 73 -3.00 -0.47 12.85
C SER A 73 -3.75 0.83 13.16
N GLY A 74 -3.07 1.97 13.15
CA GLY A 74 -3.71 3.27 13.35
C GLY A 74 -4.60 3.68 12.18
N ALA A 75 -4.16 3.45 10.94
CA ALA A 75 -4.95 3.77 9.76
C ALA A 75 -6.25 2.95 9.74
N CYS A 76 -6.19 1.64 10.00
CA CYS A 76 -7.33 0.72 9.98
C CYS A 76 -8.31 0.97 11.13
N SER A 77 -7.81 1.44 12.29
CA SER A 77 -8.67 1.83 13.42
C SER A 77 -9.36 3.19 13.23
N ALA A 78 -8.88 4.03 12.29
CA ALA A 78 -9.48 5.33 12.00
C ALA A 78 -10.71 5.20 11.09
N ALA A 79 -11.59 6.21 11.14
CA ALA A 79 -12.66 6.34 10.15
C ALA A 79 -12.06 6.51 8.74
N PRO A 80 -12.60 5.85 7.69
CA PRO A 80 -12.12 6.01 6.33
C PRO A 80 -12.16 7.47 5.86
N CYS A 81 -11.19 7.87 5.04
CA CYS A 81 -11.16 9.19 4.43
C CYS A 81 -12.37 9.39 3.50
N SER A 82 -12.97 10.58 3.54
CA SER A 82 -13.95 10.97 2.52
C SER A 82 -13.28 11.24 1.18
N LYS A 83 -14.03 11.17 0.09
CA LYS A 83 -13.56 11.56 -1.25
C LYS A 83 -12.98 12.98 -1.27
N GLU A 84 -13.70 13.92 -0.66
CA GLU A 84 -13.23 15.32 -0.52
C GLU A 84 -11.91 15.42 0.24
N THR A 85 -11.76 14.66 1.33
CA THR A 85 -10.51 14.59 2.09
C THR A 85 -9.34 14.11 1.23
N LEU A 86 -9.56 13.06 0.43
CA LEU A 86 -8.54 12.52 -0.47
C LEU A 86 -8.20 13.52 -1.59
N ALA A 87 -9.21 14.09 -2.25
CA ALA A 87 -9.04 15.08 -3.32
C ALA A 87 -8.25 16.32 -2.85
N ASN A 88 -8.57 16.82 -1.65
CA ASN A 88 -7.85 17.95 -1.06
C ASN A 88 -6.40 17.59 -0.76
N ALA A 89 -6.14 16.43 -0.16
CA ALA A 89 -4.77 16.01 0.15
C ALA A 89 -3.90 15.83 -1.10
N VAL A 90 -4.47 15.24 -2.16
CA VAL A 90 -3.79 15.07 -3.45
C VAL A 90 -3.52 16.43 -4.09
N THR A 91 -4.51 17.33 -4.08
CA THR A 91 -4.37 18.68 -4.63
C THR A 91 -3.25 19.45 -3.92
N THR A 92 -3.24 19.46 -2.58
CA THR A 92 -2.22 20.13 -1.79
C THR A 92 -0.83 19.53 -2.08
N ALA A 93 -0.70 18.21 -2.02
CA ALA A 93 0.58 17.54 -2.23
C ALA A 93 1.13 17.76 -3.64
N ILE A 94 0.31 17.62 -4.69
CA ILE A 94 0.75 17.83 -6.07
C ILE A 94 1.08 19.30 -6.34
N SER A 95 0.31 20.24 -5.79
CA SER A 95 0.57 21.66 -5.98
C SER A 95 1.91 22.09 -5.36
N GLY A 96 2.27 21.53 -4.20
CA GLY A 96 3.53 21.83 -3.53
C GLY A 96 4.73 21.02 -4.04
N CYS A 97 4.53 19.74 -4.34
CA CYS A 97 5.60 18.80 -4.68
C CYS A 97 5.74 18.50 -6.16
N GLY A 98 4.81 18.96 -7.01
CA GLY A 98 4.83 18.73 -8.45
C GLY A 98 6.19 19.06 -9.10
N PRO A 99 6.77 20.25 -8.85
CA PRO A 99 8.09 20.59 -9.37
C PRO A 99 9.20 19.64 -8.90
N ASP A 100 9.23 19.28 -7.62
CA ASP A 100 10.21 18.34 -7.06
C ASP A 100 10.09 16.96 -7.71
N LEU A 101 8.87 16.45 -7.87
CA LEU A 101 8.59 15.17 -8.52
C LEU A 101 9.04 15.18 -9.99
N ILE A 102 8.71 16.23 -10.74
CA ILE A 102 9.11 16.37 -12.15
C ILE A 102 10.64 16.47 -12.28
N ASN A 103 11.29 17.24 -11.40
CA ASN A 103 12.75 17.34 -11.35
C ASN A 103 13.41 16.00 -11.02
N ALA A 104 12.74 15.17 -10.22
CA ALA A 104 13.14 13.80 -9.93
C ALA A 104 12.85 12.81 -11.08
N GLY A 105 12.29 13.27 -12.21
CA GLY A 105 11.98 12.45 -13.38
C GLY A 105 10.60 11.81 -13.37
N ALA A 106 9.69 12.20 -12.47
CA ALA A 106 8.31 11.71 -12.48
C ALA A 106 7.52 12.29 -13.65
N ILE A 107 6.67 11.46 -14.25
CA ILE A 107 5.63 11.89 -15.20
C ILE A 107 4.32 11.96 -14.43
N LEU A 108 3.77 13.16 -14.30
CA LEU A 108 2.51 13.40 -13.58
C LEU A 108 1.34 13.36 -14.55
N ASP A 109 0.31 12.58 -14.20
CA ASP A 109 -0.98 12.64 -14.86
C ASP A 109 -1.66 13.99 -14.55
N PRO A 110 -2.67 14.42 -15.33
CA PRO A 110 -3.47 15.58 -14.98
C PRO A 110 -4.10 15.42 -13.58
N LEU A 111 -4.10 16.49 -12.77
CA LEU A 111 -4.59 16.44 -11.39
C LEU A 111 -5.98 15.80 -11.23
N PRO A 112 -6.99 16.10 -12.07
CA PRO A 112 -8.29 15.44 -11.98
C PRO A 112 -8.23 13.91 -12.18
N VAL A 113 -7.34 13.44 -13.06
CA VAL A 113 -7.15 11.99 -13.30
C VAL A 113 -6.51 11.33 -12.08
N MET A 114 -5.56 12.00 -11.43
CA MET A 114 -4.94 11.49 -10.20
C MET A 114 -5.94 11.41 -9.04
N ILE A 115 -6.79 12.43 -8.87
CA ILE A 115 -7.84 12.45 -7.85
C ILE A 115 -8.82 11.29 -8.09
N ASP A 116 -9.37 11.18 -9.30
CA ASP A 116 -10.32 10.12 -9.66
C ASP A 116 -9.71 8.74 -9.46
N SER A 117 -8.45 8.54 -9.89
CA SER A 117 -7.74 7.29 -9.67
C SER A 117 -7.65 6.92 -8.19
N ILE A 118 -7.31 7.86 -7.31
CA ILE A 118 -7.15 7.63 -5.87
C ILE A 118 -8.51 7.35 -5.23
N GLU A 119 -9.55 8.11 -5.56
CA GLU A 119 -10.88 7.90 -5.02
C GLU A 119 -11.45 6.52 -5.39
N ASN A 120 -11.22 6.07 -6.63
CA ASN A 120 -11.79 4.81 -7.13
C ASN A 120 -11.14 3.57 -6.51
N ILE A 121 -9.86 3.63 -6.14
CA ILE A 121 -9.14 2.49 -5.55
C ILE A 121 -9.13 2.51 -4.02
N TYR A 122 -9.37 3.67 -3.38
CA TYR A 122 -9.13 3.85 -1.95
C TYR A 122 -9.85 2.81 -1.09
N THR A 123 -11.15 2.58 -1.35
CA THR A 123 -11.96 1.61 -0.61
C THR A 123 -11.38 0.19 -0.74
N GLY A 124 -11.05 -0.24 -1.96
CA GLY A 124 -10.49 -1.56 -2.20
C GLY A 124 -9.11 -1.74 -1.57
N THR A 125 -8.23 -0.75 -1.70
CA THR A 125 -6.88 -0.78 -1.13
C THR A 125 -6.94 -0.81 0.39
N ARG A 126 -7.74 0.07 0.99
CA ARG A 126 -7.98 0.04 2.44
C ARG A 126 -8.55 -1.31 2.88
N GLY A 127 -9.50 -1.84 2.11
CA GLY A 127 -10.07 -3.17 2.33
C GLY A 127 -8.97 -4.23 2.41
N VAL A 128 -8.09 -4.30 1.42
CA VAL A 128 -6.95 -5.23 1.40
C VAL A 128 -6.01 -5.05 2.59
N LEU A 129 -5.63 -3.81 2.88
CA LEU A 129 -4.65 -3.48 3.92
C LEU A 129 -5.17 -3.77 5.34
N CYS A 130 -6.48 -3.64 5.54
CA CYS A 130 -7.14 -3.81 6.85
C CYS A 130 -7.77 -5.19 7.06
N LEU A 131 -7.38 -6.20 6.29
CA LEU A 131 -7.79 -7.59 6.54
C LEU A 131 -7.01 -8.17 7.72
N GLU A 132 -7.73 -8.82 8.64
CA GLU A 132 -7.19 -9.65 9.70
C GLU A 132 -7.95 -10.98 9.82
N ASN A 133 -7.38 -11.94 10.53
CA ASN A 133 -8.13 -13.10 11.03
C ASN A 133 -7.81 -13.33 12.51
N GLU A 134 -8.60 -14.17 13.18
CA GLU A 134 -8.45 -14.41 14.64
C GLU A 134 -7.03 -14.85 15.04
N LYS A 135 -6.35 -15.62 14.19
CA LYS A 135 -5.00 -16.13 14.46
C LYS A 135 -3.95 -15.03 14.42
N ILE A 136 -4.05 -14.13 13.44
CA ILE A 136 -3.10 -13.04 13.22
C ILE A 136 -3.41 -11.86 14.15
N LYS A 137 -4.69 -11.62 14.45
CA LYS A 137 -5.13 -10.66 15.45
C LYS A 137 -4.55 -10.95 16.84
N ALA A 138 -4.41 -12.22 17.22
CA ALA A 138 -3.76 -12.60 18.48
C ALA A 138 -2.26 -12.21 18.55
N GLN A 139 -1.68 -11.79 17.41
CA GLN A 139 -0.32 -11.29 17.30
C GLN A 139 -0.29 -9.78 17.02
N ASP A 140 -1.43 -9.09 17.14
CA ASP A 140 -1.65 -7.68 16.81
C ASP A 140 -1.23 -7.32 15.38
N LYS A 141 -1.43 -8.24 14.43
CA LYS A 141 -1.02 -8.08 13.03
C LYS A 141 -2.20 -8.03 12.06
N LEU A 142 -1.91 -7.56 10.85
CA LEU A 142 -2.77 -7.59 9.68
C LEU A 142 -2.28 -8.65 8.69
N CYS A 143 -3.16 -9.08 7.78
CA CYS A 143 -2.81 -10.04 6.73
C CYS A 143 -1.59 -9.60 5.91
N VAL A 144 -1.51 -8.31 5.56
CA VAL A 144 -0.39 -7.78 4.78
C VAL A 144 0.91 -7.75 5.59
N THR A 145 0.87 -7.41 6.88
CA THR A 145 2.07 -7.37 7.74
C THR A 145 2.55 -8.77 8.10
N GLN A 146 1.63 -9.74 8.20
CA GLN A 146 1.98 -11.15 8.30
C GLN A 146 2.72 -11.64 7.04
N ILE A 147 2.24 -11.31 5.84
CA ILE A 147 2.93 -11.66 4.59
C ILE A 147 4.34 -11.05 4.55
N LEU A 148 4.50 -9.78 4.92
CA LEU A 148 5.81 -9.14 4.99
C LEU A 148 6.74 -9.83 6.01
N THR A 149 6.20 -10.20 7.18
CA THR A 149 6.94 -10.97 8.20
C THR A 149 7.40 -12.32 7.63
N ASP A 150 6.54 -13.04 6.92
CA ASP A 150 6.86 -14.34 6.32
C ASP A 150 7.94 -14.20 5.22
N VAL A 151 7.88 -13.14 4.42
CA VAL A 151 8.91 -12.82 3.40
C VAL A 151 10.25 -12.53 4.07
N GLN A 152 10.26 -11.73 5.14
CA GLN A 152 11.47 -11.45 5.91
C GLN A 152 12.09 -12.74 6.44
N ASN A 153 11.27 -13.60 7.06
CA ASN A 153 11.72 -14.87 7.63
C ASN A 153 12.23 -15.84 6.55
N LEU A 154 11.58 -15.87 5.38
CA LEU A 154 11.97 -16.74 4.27
C LEU A 154 13.30 -16.31 3.65
N THR A 155 13.49 -15.02 3.44
CA THR A 155 14.67 -14.48 2.76
C THR A 155 15.85 -14.27 3.72
N ALA A 156 15.60 -14.21 5.02
CA ALA A 156 16.54 -13.73 6.03
C ALA A 156 17.15 -12.37 5.66
N GLN A 157 16.38 -11.52 4.96
CA GLN A 157 16.75 -10.18 4.55
C GLN A 157 15.73 -9.17 5.09
N PRO A 158 16.15 -7.92 5.36
CA PRO A 158 15.23 -6.84 5.72
C PRO A 158 14.17 -6.64 4.63
N VAL A 159 12.91 -6.48 5.04
CA VAL A 159 11.87 -5.99 4.14
C VAL A 159 12.04 -4.49 4.00
N THR A 160 12.36 -4.03 2.79
CA THR A 160 12.51 -2.61 2.46
C THR A 160 11.38 -2.15 1.55
N LEU A 161 11.33 -0.85 1.25
CA LEU A 161 10.39 -0.31 0.28
C LEU A 161 10.54 -0.98 -1.10
N GLN A 162 11.78 -1.27 -1.52
CA GLN A 162 12.06 -2.00 -2.76
C GLN A 162 11.54 -3.43 -2.71
N THR A 163 11.63 -4.11 -1.57
CA THR A 163 11.03 -5.44 -1.38
C THR A 163 9.52 -5.40 -1.64
N ILE A 164 8.82 -4.40 -1.08
CA ILE A 164 7.36 -4.22 -1.29
C ILE A 164 7.04 -3.93 -2.75
N VAL A 165 7.78 -3.03 -3.40
CA VAL A 165 7.62 -2.75 -4.83
C VAL A 165 7.81 -4.03 -5.66
N GLY A 166 8.82 -4.84 -5.35
CA GLY A 166 9.08 -6.11 -6.01
C GLY A 166 7.93 -7.12 -5.84
N LEU A 167 7.42 -7.28 -4.61
CA LEU A 167 6.30 -8.17 -4.30
C LEU A 167 5.06 -7.81 -5.14
N VAL A 168 4.72 -6.53 -5.17
CA VAL A 168 3.51 -6.02 -5.82
C VAL A 168 3.63 -5.97 -7.34
N THR A 169 4.85 -5.88 -7.88
CA THR A 169 5.07 -5.91 -9.33
C THR A 169 5.22 -7.32 -9.91
N GLY A 170 5.33 -8.35 -9.08
CA GLY A 170 5.24 -9.74 -9.52
C GLY A 170 6.00 -10.78 -8.70
N ALA A 171 6.92 -10.37 -7.82
CA ALA A 171 7.71 -11.32 -7.02
C ALA A 171 6.83 -12.15 -6.07
N ALA A 172 5.63 -11.68 -5.73
CA ALA A 172 4.66 -12.46 -4.95
C ALA A 172 4.33 -13.83 -5.58
N ALA A 173 4.30 -13.93 -6.91
CA ALA A 173 4.05 -15.20 -7.61
C ALA A 173 5.16 -16.25 -7.39
N MET A 174 6.37 -15.80 -7.02
CA MET A 174 7.52 -16.66 -6.77
C MET A 174 7.56 -17.18 -5.32
N LEU A 175 6.78 -16.59 -4.41
CA LEU A 175 6.75 -17.01 -3.01
C LEU A 175 6.24 -18.45 -2.87
N PRO A 176 6.70 -19.22 -1.87
CA PRO A 176 6.25 -20.58 -1.65
C PRO A 176 4.75 -20.63 -1.27
N ALA A 177 4.15 -21.80 -1.44
CA ALA A 177 2.70 -21.99 -1.28
C ALA A 177 2.22 -21.72 0.16
N ASN A 178 3.07 -21.93 1.17
CA ASN A 178 2.73 -21.63 2.57
C ASN A 178 2.53 -20.12 2.84
N ILE A 179 3.04 -19.24 1.97
CA ILE A 179 2.82 -17.78 2.05
C ILE A 179 1.71 -17.36 1.07
N THR A 180 1.74 -17.91 -0.14
CA THR A 180 0.86 -17.46 -1.26
C THR A 180 -0.55 -18.06 -1.19
N CYS A 181 -0.71 -19.25 -0.61
CA CYS A 181 -1.97 -20.00 -0.60
C CYS A 181 -2.57 -20.04 0.81
N THR A 182 -2.68 -18.87 1.45
CA THR A 182 -3.24 -18.68 2.79
C THR A 182 -4.64 -18.06 2.73
N ASP A 183 -5.39 -18.15 3.82
CA ASP A 183 -6.70 -17.51 3.95
C ASP A 183 -6.60 -15.98 3.77
N CYS A 184 -5.53 -15.37 4.28
CA CYS A 184 -5.24 -13.95 4.06
C CYS A 184 -5.05 -13.62 2.58
N THR A 185 -4.21 -14.37 1.86
CA THR A 185 -3.99 -14.10 0.43
C THR A 185 -5.25 -14.36 -0.40
N GLN A 186 -6.10 -15.32 0.02
CA GLN A 186 -7.40 -15.54 -0.62
C GLN A 186 -8.35 -14.36 -0.39
N ALA A 187 -8.42 -13.86 0.84
CA ALA A 187 -9.22 -12.68 1.18
C ALA A 187 -8.79 -11.43 0.41
N ILE A 188 -7.47 -11.19 0.32
CA ILE A 188 -6.90 -10.11 -0.49
C ILE A 188 -7.36 -10.26 -1.94
N TRP A 189 -7.27 -11.46 -2.51
CA TRP A 189 -7.73 -11.71 -3.88
C TRP A 189 -9.22 -11.45 -4.07
N ALA A 190 -10.04 -11.85 -3.11
CA ALA A 190 -11.48 -11.61 -3.15
C ALA A 190 -11.80 -10.10 -3.15
N VAL A 191 -11.14 -9.31 -2.29
CA VAL A 191 -11.31 -7.84 -2.26
C VAL A 191 -10.82 -7.20 -3.55
N LEU A 192 -9.64 -7.58 -4.06
CA LEU A 192 -9.11 -7.02 -5.31
C LEU A 192 -10.06 -7.28 -6.48
N LYS A 193 -10.67 -8.46 -6.55
CA LYS A 193 -11.61 -8.80 -7.63
C LYS A 193 -12.91 -8.00 -7.57
N GLU A 194 -13.40 -7.72 -6.37
CA GLU A 194 -14.66 -7.01 -6.13
C GLU A 194 -14.48 -5.49 -6.31
N GLU A 195 -13.42 -4.94 -5.73
CA GLU A 195 -13.24 -3.49 -5.58
C GLU A 195 -12.26 -2.90 -6.61
N ILE A 196 -11.33 -3.71 -7.15
CA ILE A 196 -10.28 -3.22 -8.07
C ILE A 196 -10.02 -4.24 -9.21
N PRO A 197 -11.03 -4.53 -10.04
CA PRO A 197 -10.97 -5.61 -11.03
C PRO A 197 -9.81 -5.46 -12.03
N GLU A 198 -9.37 -4.23 -12.30
CA GLU A 198 -8.25 -3.91 -13.20
C GLU A 198 -6.92 -4.57 -12.79
N ILE A 199 -6.75 -4.94 -11.52
CA ILE A 199 -5.54 -5.64 -11.02
C ILE A 199 -5.60 -7.14 -11.33
N VAL A 200 -6.80 -7.71 -11.28
CA VAL A 200 -7.05 -9.15 -11.39
C VAL A 200 -6.91 -9.62 -12.84
N ASP A 201 -7.04 -8.70 -13.81
CA ASP A 201 -6.85 -8.97 -15.23
C ASP A 201 -5.36 -9.07 -15.64
N VAL A 202 -4.42 -8.91 -14.70
CA VAL A 202 -3.00 -9.19 -14.97
C VAL A 202 -2.78 -10.71 -15.03
N SER A 203 -2.85 -11.25 -16.26
CA SER A 203 -2.80 -12.69 -16.56
C SER A 203 -1.61 -13.44 -15.96
N SER A 204 -0.47 -12.78 -15.74
CA SER A 204 0.72 -13.37 -15.10
C SER A 204 0.51 -13.64 -13.61
N ILE A 205 -0.16 -12.75 -12.89
CA ILE A 205 -0.44 -12.90 -11.45
C ILE A 205 -1.53 -13.97 -11.27
N THR A 206 -2.63 -13.86 -12.01
CA THR A 206 -3.73 -14.83 -11.96
C THR A 206 -3.27 -16.23 -12.38
N GLY A 207 -2.45 -16.33 -13.43
CA GLY A 207 -1.87 -17.60 -13.88
C GLY A 207 -0.92 -18.21 -12.84
N GLY A 208 -0.06 -17.39 -12.23
CA GLY A 208 0.87 -17.81 -11.18
C GLY A 208 0.14 -18.35 -9.95
N ILE A 209 -0.83 -17.60 -9.42
CA ILE A 209 -1.63 -18.01 -8.27
C ILE A 209 -2.48 -19.24 -8.61
N ASN A 210 -3.09 -19.31 -9.80
CA ASN A 210 -3.84 -20.50 -10.22
C ASN A 210 -2.97 -21.76 -10.24
N SER A 211 -1.73 -21.65 -10.75
CA SER A 211 -0.82 -22.78 -10.85
C SER A 211 -0.39 -23.31 -9.48
N LYS A 212 -0.32 -22.42 -8.48
CA LYS A 212 0.21 -22.73 -7.14
C LYS A 212 -0.88 -23.07 -6.12
N CYS A 213 -1.98 -22.32 -6.12
CA CYS A 213 -3.07 -22.41 -5.14
C CYS A 213 -4.35 -23.04 -5.72
N GLY A 214 -4.43 -23.19 -7.05
CA GLY A 214 -5.56 -23.81 -7.74
C GLY A 214 -6.74 -22.86 -7.97
N VAL A 215 -7.60 -23.24 -8.89
CA VAL A 215 -8.77 -22.45 -9.33
C VAL A 215 -9.79 -22.18 -8.22
N ARG A 216 -9.88 -23.06 -7.21
CA ARG A 216 -10.78 -22.87 -6.06
C ARG A 216 -10.34 -21.71 -5.17
N PHE A 217 -9.05 -21.45 -5.10
CA PHE A 217 -8.50 -20.31 -4.37
C PHE A 217 -8.99 -19.00 -5.01
N LEU A 218 -8.79 -18.86 -6.33
CA LEU A 218 -9.16 -17.67 -7.11
C LEU A 218 -10.66 -17.42 -7.23
N ARG A 219 -11.46 -18.49 -7.16
CA ARG A 219 -12.93 -18.40 -7.22
C ARG A 219 -13.59 -18.35 -5.85
N GLY A 220 -12.84 -18.62 -4.79
CA GLY A 220 -13.36 -18.55 -3.43
C GLY A 220 -13.66 -17.10 -3.05
N GLY A 221 -14.68 -16.93 -2.20
CA GLY A 221 -14.91 -15.68 -1.52
C GLY A 221 -13.90 -15.49 -0.39
N ARG A 222 -14.12 -14.43 0.40
CA ARG A 222 -13.37 -14.19 1.63
C ARG A 222 -13.58 -15.38 2.60
N PRO A 223 -12.52 -16.01 3.13
CA PRO A 223 -12.65 -17.01 4.19
C PRO A 223 -13.39 -16.45 5.40
N HIS A 224 -14.16 -17.29 6.10
CA HIS A 224 -15.09 -16.85 7.15
C HIS A 224 -14.41 -16.25 8.39
N ASP A 225 -13.16 -16.61 8.66
CA ASP A 225 -12.36 -16.09 9.76
C ASP A 225 -11.60 -14.80 9.39
N VAL A 226 -11.56 -14.43 8.11
CA VAL A 226 -10.90 -13.20 7.64
C VAL A 226 -11.91 -12.07 7.49
N HIS A 227 -11.69 -10.96 8.18
CA HIS A 227 -12.59 -9.82 8.23
C HIS A 227 -11.84 -8.49 8.16
N LEU A 228 -12.58 -7.42 7.90
CA LEU A 228 -12.07 -6.05 7.96
C LEU A 228 -12.13 -5.56 9.41
N ILE A 229 -11.13 -4.78 9.80
CA ILE A 229 -11.16 -3.98 11.04
C ILE A 229 -12.02 -2.74 10.86
#